data_AF-A0A2M7NY54-F1
#
_entry.id   AF-A0A2M7NY54-F1
#
_cell.length_a   1.000
_cell.length_b   1.000
_cell.length_c   1.000
_cell.angle_alpha   90.00
_cell.angle_beta   90.00
_cell.angle_gamma   90.00
#
_symmetry.space_group_name_H-M   'P 1'
#
loop_
_entity.id
_entity.type
_entity.pdbx_description
1 polymer ?
#
loop_
_entity_poly.entity_id
_entity_poly.type
_entity_poly.pdbx_seq_one_letter_code
_entity_poly.pdbx_strand_id
1 'polypeptide(L)' 'MLKILPGIYFGWGLGANDAANVFGPQVHSGIISYRGAIIFTSIFVMLGAMVGGAKGFEHIGAMVQGLSA' A
#
# COMPACT_ATOMS: atom_id res chain seq x y z
N MET A 1 21.73 8.96 -0.02
CA MET A 1 21.41 7.59 -0.48
C MET A 1 20.55 6.81 0.52
N LEU A 2 20.73 6.95 1.84
CA LEU A 2 19.91 6.26 2.86
C LEU A 2 18.42 6.68 2.95
N LYS A 3 18.02 7.81 2.37
CA LYS A 3 16.65 8.36 2.50
C LYS A 3 15.55 7.52 1.82
N ILE A 4 15.93 6.61 0.92
CA ILE A 4 14.98 5.79 0.14
C ILE A 4 14.67 4.45 0.84
N LEU A 5 15.58 3.98 1.71
CA LEU A 5 15.42 2.74 2.46
C LEU A 5 14.14 2.68 3.30
N PRO A 6 13.78 3.74 4.06
CA PRO A 6 12.54 3.76 4.82
C PRO A 6 11.32 3.58 3.91
N GLY A 7 11.28 4.25 2.75
CA GLY A 7 10.17 4.14 1.80
C GLY A 7 10.02 2.73 1.23
N ILE A 8 11.15 2.05 0.93
CA ILE A 8 11.14 0.67 0.45
C ILE A 8 10.67 -0.29 1.55
N TYR A 9 11.16 -0.12 2.78
CA TYR A 9 10.77 -0.94 3.92
C TYR A 9 9.27 -0.79 4.25
N PHE A 10 8.79 0.46 4.32
CA PHE A 10 7.37 0.75 4.53
C PHE A 10 6.52 0.22 3.38
N GLY A 11 6.93 0.41 2.13
CA GLY A 11 6.19 -0.09 0.97
C GLY A 11 6.02 -1.62 0.98
N TRP A 12 7.07 -2.36 1.35
CA TRP A 12 6.99 -3.82 1.50
C TRP A 12 6.02 -4.20 2.63
N GLY A 13 6.27 -3.73 3.85
CA GLY A 13 5.51 -4.16 5.02
C GLY A 13 4.03 -3.79 4.94
N LEU A 14 3.75 -2.54 4.57
CA LEU A 14 2.40 -1.99 4.46
C LEU A 14 1.63 -2.67 3.32
N GLY A 15 2.26 -2.85 2.16
CA GLY A 15 1.66 -3.54 1.02
C GLY A 15 1.34 -5.01 1.31
N ALA A 16 2.22 -5.73 2.00
CA ALA A 16 1.99 -7.14 2.35
C ALA A 16 0.85 -7.31 3.37
N ASN A 17 0.73 -6.40 4.34
CA ASN A 17 -0.35 -6.43 5.34
C ASN A 17 -1.71 -6.21 4.70
N ASP A 18 -1.83 -5.16 3.87
CA ASP A 18 -3.10 -4.83 3.21
C ASP A 18 -3.51 -5.87 2.16
N ALA A 19 -2.55 -6.43 1.42
CA ALA A 19 -2.81 -7.52 0.48
C ALA A 19 -3.45 -8.74 1.18
N ALA A 20 -2.94 -9.10 2.36
CA ALA A 20 -3.49 -10.20 3.16
C ALA A 20 -4.88 -9.88 3.73
N ASN A 21 -5.14 -8.64 4.13
CA ASN A 21 -6.46 -8.23 4.63
C ASN A 21 -7.52 -8.21 3.51
N VAL A 22 -7.16 -7.71 2.32
CA VAL A 22 -8.11 -7.57 1.21
C VAL A 22 -8.40 -8.90 0.53
N PHE A 23 -7.37 -9.71 0.27
CA PHE A 23 -7.49 -10.95 -0.51
C PHE A 23 -7.39 -12.24 0.33
N GLY A 24 -6.99 -12.16 1.61
CA GLY A 24 -6.85 -13.32 2.47
C GLY A 24 -8.12 -14.18 2.58
N PRO A 25 -9.29 -13.58 2.87
CA PRO A 25 -10.55 -14.33 2.96
C PRO A 25 -10.95 -15.01 1.64
N GLN A 26 -10.74 -14.34 0.51
CA GLN A 26 -11.16 -14.79 -0.82
C GLN A 26 -10.18 -15.84 -1.38
N VAL A 27 -8.89 -15.75 -1.03
CA VAL A 27 -7.89 -16.79 -1.33
C VAL A 27 -8.13 -18.02 -0.44
N HIS A 28 -8.45 -17.82 0.85
CA HIS A 28 -8.72 -18.93 1.77
C HIS A 28 -10.02 -19.69 1.43
N SER A 29 -11.05 -18.98 1.00
CA SER A 29 -12.33 -19.58 0.53
C SER A 29 -12.25 -20.17 -0.88
N GLY A 30 -11.12 -20.05 -1.57
CA GLY A 30 -10.92 -20.62 -2.91
C GLY A 30 -11.62 -19.87 -4.05
N ILE A 31 -12.18 -18.68 -3.79
CA ILE A 31 -12.83 -17.84 -4.80
C ILE A 31 -11.82 -17.32 -5.82
N ILE A 32 -10.60 -17.03 -5.37
CA ILE A 32 -9.50 -16.48 -6.19
C ILE A 32 -8.21 -17.22 -5.88
N SER A 33 -7.43 -17.52 -6.91
CA SER A 33 -6.10 -18.11 -6.75
C SER A 33 -5.11 -17.10 -6.15
N TYR A 34 -4.18 -17.58 -5.31
CA TYR A 34 -3.13 -16.75 -4.71
C TYR A 34 -2.34 -15.93 -5.74
N ARG A 35 -2.04 -16.53 -6.91
CA ARG A 35 -1.34 -15.85 -7.99
C ARG A 35 -2.18 -14.71 -8.60
N GLY A 36 -3.47 -14.94 -8.80
CA GLY A 36 -4.39 -13.91 -9.28
C GLY A 36 -4.51 -12.75 -8.30
N ALA A 37 -4.60 -13.05 -7.00
CA ALA A 37 -4.69 -12.04 -5.94
C ALA A 37 -3.45 -11.13 -5.92
N ILE A 38 -2.24 -11.71 -6.01
CA ILE A 38 -1.00 -10.93 -6.03
C ILE A 38 -0.96 -9.99 -7.24
N ILE A 39 -1.19 -10.51 -8.45
CA ILE A 39 -1.10 -9.71 -9.68
C ILE A 39 -2.11 -8.56 -9.64
N PHE A 40 -3.35 -8.86 -9.24
CA PHE A 40 -4.39 -7.85 -9.13
C PHE A 40 -4.02 -6.78 -8.08
N THR A 41 -3.56 -7.20 -6.90
CA THR A 41 -3.14 -6.27 -5.84
C THR A 41 -2.01 -5.37 -6.31
N SER A 42 -0.96 -5.93 -6.92
CA SER A 42 0.20 -5.15 -7.37
C SER A 42 -0.17 -4.07 -8.39
N ILE A 43 -1.04 -4.40 -9.35
CA ILE A 43 -1.50 -3.44 -10.37
C ILE A 43 -2.31 -2.32 -9.72
N PHE A 44 -3.30 -2.66 -8.90
CA PHE A 44 -4.21 -1.66 -8.31
C PHE A 44 -3.52 -0.80 -7.25
N VAL A 45 -2.60 -1.35 -6.47
CA VAL A 45 -1.78 -0.58 -5.53
C VAL A 45 -0.90 0.43 -6.26
N MET A 46 -0.23 0.03 -7.36
CA MET A 46 0.57 0.97 -8.17
C MET A 46 -0.30 2.06 -8.79
N LEU A 47 -1.47 1.72 -9.34
CA LEU A 47 -2.38 2.71 -9.91
C LEU A 47 -2.90 3.69 -8.85
N GLY A 48 -3.30 3.18 -7.68
CA GLY A 48 -3.74 4.02 -6.55
C GLY A 48 -2.64 4.97 -6.07
N ALA A 49 -1.40 4.48 -5.97
CA ALA A 49 -0.25 5.30 -5.60
C ALA A 49 0.01 6.43 -6.61
N MET A 50 -0.16 6.18 -7.91
CA MET A 50 0.03 7.20 -8.95
C MET A 50 -1.08 8.26 -8.98
N VAL A 51 -2.35 7.84 -8.83
CA VAL A 51 -3.50 8.75 -8.95
C VAL A 51 -3.72 9.58 -7.69
N GLY A 52 -3.57 8.96 -6.51
CA GLY A 52 -3.95 9.55 -5.23
C GLY A 52 -2.83 9.68 -4.19
N GLY A 53 -1.66 9.09 -4.45
CA GLY A 53 -0.59 9.00 -3.45
C GLY A 53 -0.09 10.37 -2.97
N ALA A 54 0.04 11.35 -3.87
CA ALA A 54 0.57 12.68 -3.55
C ALA A 54 -0.23 13.40 -2.46
N LYS A 55 -1.56 13.42 -2.56
CA LYS A 55 -2.45 14.03 -1.57
C LYS A 55 -2.38 13.32 -0.22
N GLY A 56 -2.28 11.98 -0.23
CA GLY A 56 -2.13 11.18 0.98
C GLY A 56 -0.85 11.51 1.74
N PHE A 57 0.29 11.57 1.03
CA PHE A 57 1.57 11.93 1.64
C PHE A 57 1.61 13.39 2.12
N GLU A 58 0.93 14.31 1.45
CA GLU A 58 0.80 15.71 1.89
C GLU A 58 0.10 15.82 3.25
N HIS A 59 -1.03 15.12 3.43
CA HIS A 59 -1.74 15.09 4.71
C HIS A 59 -0.93 14.44 5.84
N ILE A 60 -0.24 13.34 5.55
CA ILE A 60 0.62 12.67 6.53
C ILE A 60 1.79 13.59 6.93
N GLY A 61 2.38 14.30 5.96
CA GLY A 61 3.42 15.29 6.22
C GLY A 61 2.94 16.42 7.12
N ALA A 62 1.73 16.93 6.88
CA ALA A 62 1.11 17.97 7.71
C ALA A 62 0.88 17.49 9.15
N MET A 63 0.38 16.25 9.33
CA MET A 63 0.18 15.66 10.66
C MET A 63 1.50 15.49 11.43
N VAL A 64 2.56 15.05 10.77
CA VAL A 64 3.88 14.84 11.41
C VAL A 64 4.55 16.15 11.78
N GLN A 65 4.36 17.22 11.00
CA GLN A 65 4.96 18.53 11.27
C GLN A 65 4.24 19.32 12.37
N GLY A 66 3.10 18.82 12.88
CA GLY A 66 2.37 19.48 13.97
C GLY A 66 1.77 20.84 13.61
N LEU A 67 1.82 21.24 12.33
CA LEU A 67 1.02 22.35 11.84
C LEU A 67 -0.42 21.85 11.74
N SER A 68 -1.19 22.11 12.81
CA SER A 68 -2.56 22.50 12.56
C SER A 68 -2.51 23.67 11.58
N ALA A 69 -3.38 23.64 10.57
CA ALA A 69 -3.82 24.88 9.97
C ALA A 69 -4.23 25.89 11.07
#